data_AF-A0A6C0CBD4-F1
#
_entry.id   AF-A0A6C0CBD4-F1
#
_cell.length_a   1.000
_cell.length_b   1.000
_cell.length_c   1.000
_cell.angle_alpha   90.00
_cell.angle_beta   90.00
_cell.angle_gamma   90.00
#
_symmetry.space_group_name_H-M   'P 1'
#
loop_
_entity.id
_entity.type
_entity.pdbx_description
1 polymer ?
#
loop_
_entity_poly.entity_id
_entity_poly.type
_entity_poly.pdbx_seq_one_letter_code
_entity_poly.pdbx_strand_id
1 'polypeptide(L)'
;MEFIIREKIIPFTNINLALFALCYFKPYNNYIDYNYLYSISYCWNYLIFFTFNGAYLVDNTSFKRMAIKRRLSLPIFHIGNMIVHNFPFLYVNIYIPTSVTLYHSCMACLTNLAWCYWATYGTFDIKYVYVSIEKEKQIKLYLANISSILYAPLAYNINNYIQTQII
;
A
#
# COMPACT_ATOMS: atom_id res chain seq x y z
N MET A 1 -9.43 13.90 27.30
CA MET A 1 -8.59 12.70 27.55
C MET A 1 -7.60 12.62 26.40
N GLU A 2 -6.37 13.08 26.61
CA GLU A 2 -5.32 12.96 25.60
C GLU A 2 -4.94 11.48 25.50
N PHE A 3 -5.35 10.84 24.40
CA PHE A 3 -4.86 9.53 24.04
C PHE A 3 -3.37 9.68 23.66
N ILE A 4 -2.50 9.57 24.66
CA ILE A 4 -1.06 9.37 24.48
C ILE A 4 -0.89 7.95 23.95
N ILE A 5 -1.20 7.75 22.67
CA ILE A 5 -0.93 6.50 21.99
C ILE A 5 0.54 6.56 21.61
N ARG A 6 1.32 5.87 22.43
CA ARG A 6 2.75 5.59 22.27
C ARG A 6 3.07 5.42 20.77
N GLU A 7 4.18 6.00 20.34
CA GLU A 7 4.79 5.95 18.99
C GLU A 7 5.12 4.52 18.48
N LYS A 8 4.56 3.46 19.07
CA LYS A 8 4.84 2.05 18.80
C LYS A 8 4.04 1.44 17.67
N ILE A 9 3.01 2.10 17.14
CA ILE A 9 2.36 1.57 15.94
C ILE A 9 3.23 1.98 14.77
N ILE A 10 4.01 1.02 14.25
CA ILE A 10 4.68 1.04 12.95
C ILE A 10 3.66 0.39 11.99
N PRO A 11 2.60 1.09 11.57
CA PRO A 11 1.41 0.42 11.11
C PRO A 11 1.62 0.03 9.64
N PHE A 12 1.87 1.04 8.81
CA PHE A 12 1.83 0.92 7.36
C PHE A 12 2.95 0.02 6.84
N THR A 13 4.18 0.19 7.36
CA THR A 13 5.33 -0.61 6.98
C THR A 13 5.16 -2.08 7.37
N ASN A 14 4.62 -2.38 8.54
CA ASN A 14 4.49 -3.77 9.01
C ASN A 14 3.39 -4.53 8.27
N ILE A 15 2.26 -3.90 7.95
CA ILE A 15 1.23 -4.55 7.12
C ILE A 15 1.73 -4.76 5.70
N ASN A 16 2.44 -3.79 5.12
CA ASN A 16 2.99 -3.93 3.78
C ASN A 16 4.05 -5.03 3.72
N LEU A 17 4.91 -5.12 4.74
CA LEU A 17 5.88 -6.21 4.87
C LEU A 17 5.22 -7.56 5.15
N ALA A 18 4.13 -7.60 5.92
CA ALA A 18 3.37 -8.83 6.16
C ALA A 18 2.67 -9.31 4.90
N LEU A 19 2.06 -8.40 4.13
CA LEU A 19 1.44 -8.71 2.83
C LEU A 19 2.50 -9.13 1.80
N PHE A 20 3.66 -8.48 1.79
CA PHE A 20 4.79 -8.91 0.95
C PHE A 20 5.35 -10.27 1.37
N ALA A 21 5.48 -10.53 2.68
CA ALA A 21 5.86 -11.84 3.18
C ALA A 21 4.83 -12.91 2.81
N LEU A 22 3.53 -12.58 2.82
CA LEU A 22 2.48 -13.45 2.30
C LEU A 22 2.60 -13.66 0.79
N CYS A 23 3.04 -12.67 0.01
CA CYS A 23 3.33 -12.85 -1.42
C CYS A 23 4.54 -13.75 -1.69
N TYR A 24 5.51 -13.80 -0.76
CA TYR A 24 6.78 -14.50 -0.95
C TYR A 24 6.78 -15.91 -0.35
N PHE A 25 6.21 -16.06 0.84
CA PHE A 25 6.13 -17.33 1.57
C PHE A 25 4.74 -17.93 1.37
N LYS A 26 4.61 -18.76 0.33
CA LYS A 26 3.41 -19.59 0.16
C LYS A 26 3.24 -20.50 1.39
N PRO A 27 2.20 -20.32 2.21
CA PRO A 27 2.00 -21.16 3.37
C PRO A 27 1.72 -22.60 2.90
N TYR A 28 2.39 -23.57 3.53
CA TYR A 28 2.23 -25.00 3.22
C TYR A 28 0.84 -25.54 3.61
N ASN A 29 0.06 -24.79 4.38
CA ASN A 29 -1.23 -25.23 4.91
C ASN A 29 -2.38 -24.94 3.93
N ASN A 30 -3.14 -25.98 3.59
CA ASN A 30 -4.33 -25.92 2.72
C ASN A 30 -5.54 -25.19 3.33
N TYR A 31 -5.45 -24.69 4.57
CA TYR A 31 -6.57 -24.02 5.25
C TYR A 31 -6.88 -22.62 4.72
N ILE A 32 -5.93 -22.01 4.02
CA ILE A 32 -6.05 -20.65 3.49
C ILE A 32 -5.86 -20.73 1.97
N ASP A 33 -6.83 -20.21 1.22
CA ASP A 33 -6.68 -20.05 -0.23
C ASP A 33 -5.63 -18.97 -0.51
N TYR A 34 -4.40 -19.44 -0.72
CA TYR A 34 -3.26 -18.60 -1.04
C TYR A 34 -3.49 -17.80 -2.32
N ASN A 35 -4.07 -18.40 -3.36
CA ASN A 35 -4.25 -17.71 -4.63
C ASN A 35 -5.20 -16.53 -4.46
N TYR A 36 -6.30 -16.74 -3.74
CA TYR A 36 -7.24 -15.69 -3.40
C TYR A 36 -6.59 -14.54 -2.60
N LEU A 37 -5.82 -14.87 -1.55
CA LEU A 37 -5.10 -13.85 -0.78
C LEU A 37 -4.06 -13.12 -1.62
N TYR A 38 -3.35 -13.84 -2.49
CA TYR A 38 -2.33 -13.26 -3.33
C TYR A 38 -2.92 -12.28 -4.34
N SER A 39 -4.11 -12.56 -4.88
CA SER A 39 -4.86 -11.63 -5.74
C SER A 39 -5.27 -10.35 -5.01
N ILE A 40 -5.66 -10.44 -3.73
CA ILE A 40 -5.94 -9.25 -2.90
C ILE A 40 -4.64 -8.47 -2.65
N SER A 41 -3.56 -9.16 -2.30
CA SER A 41 -2.24 -8.55 -2.09
C SER A 41 -1.72 -7.87 -3.35
N TYR A 42 -1.96 -8.43 -4.54
CA TYR A 42 -1.65 -7.81 -5.81
C TYR A 42 -2.33 -6.44 -5.94
N CYS A 43 -3.66 -6.38 -5.72
CA CYS A 43 -4.42 -5.12 -5.73
C CYS A 43 -3.93 -4.14 -4.66
N TRP A 44 -3.60 -4.63 -3.46
CA TRP A 44 -3.10 -3.81 -2.37
C TRP A 44 -1.75 -3.16 -2.69
N ASN A 45 -0.86 -3.84 -3.41
CA ASN A 45 0.43 -3.27 -3.79
C ASN A 45 0.28 -2.06 -4.73
N TYR A 46 -0.75 -2.03 -5.58
CA TYR A 46 -1.09 -0.82 -6.34
C TYR A 46 -1.46 0.34 -5.42
N LEU A 47 -2.26 0.10 -4.37
CA LEU A 47 -2.54 1.14 -3.37
C LEU A 47 -1.26 1.68 -2.75
N ILE A 48 -0.40 0.80 -2.22
CA ILE A 48 0.82 1.21 -1.52
C ILE A 48 1.68 2.08 -2.45
N PHE A 49 1.93 1.59 -3.66
CA PHE A 49 2.78 2.26 -4.63
C PHE A 49 2.26 3.66 -4.95
N PHE A 50 0.98 3.77 -5.31
CA PHE A 50 0.37 5.06 -5.67
C PHE A 50 0.18 5.98 -4.47
N THR A 51 -0.12 5.46 -3.28
CA THR A 51 -0.22 6.27 -2.05
C THR A 51 1.11 6.92 -1.73
N PHE A 52 2.18 6.12 -1.75
CA PHE A 52 3.49 6.58 -1.33
C PHE A 52 4.08 7.56 -2.36
N ASN A 53 4.11 7.18 -3.64
CA ASN A 53 4.61 8.04 -4.69
C ASN A 53 3.68 9.25 -4.92
N GLY A 54 2.37 9.06 -4.78
CA GLY A 54 1.39 10.15 -4.84
C GLY A 54 1.55 11.17 -3.72
N ALA A 55 1.89 10.75 -2.49
CA ALA A 55 2.18 11.66 -1.39
C ALA A 55 3.34 12.61 -1.71
N TYR A 56 4.37 12.11 -2.40
CA TYR A 56 5.47 12.95 -2.88
C TYR A 56 5.03 13.95 -3.96
N LEU A 57 4.17 13.53 -4.88
CA LEU A 57 3.66 14.40 -5.96
C LEU A 57 2.73 15.49 -5.42
N VAL A 58 1.89 15.16 -4.44
CA VAL A 58 0.92 16.09 -3.85
C VAL A 58 1.58 17.06 -2.85
N ASP A 59 2.63 16.61 -2.16
CA ASP A 59 3.45 17.44 -1.28
C ASP A 59 4.91 16.97 -1.28
N ASN A 60 5.75 17.64 -2.07
CA ASN A 60 7.16 17.33 -2.24
C ASN A 60 7.99 17.50 -0.96
N THR A 61 7.49 18.23 0.04
CA THR A 61 8.16 18.39 1.34
C THR A 61 7.77 17.31 2.33
N SER A 62 6.74 16.52 2.04
CA SER A 62 6.20 15.51 2.95
C SER A 62 7.25 14.50 3.39
N PHE A 63 8.12 14.05 2.49
CA PHE A 63 9.18 13.08 2.78
C PHE A 63 10.27 13.68 3.66
N LYS A 64 10.65 14.94 3.42
CA LYS A 64 11.59 15.66 4.29
C LYS A 64 11.03 15.81 5.70
N ARG A 65 9.76 16.24 5.83
CA ARG A 65 9.09 16.35 7.14
C ARG A 65 8.99 15.00 7.84
N MET A 66 8.73 13.92 7.09
CA MET A 66 8.67 12.57 7.64
C MET A 66 10.03 12.04 8.10
N ALA A 67 11.09 12.26 7.32
CA ALA A 67 12.46 11.91 7.69
C ALA A 67 12.88 12.59 9.01
N ILE A 68 12.56 13.88 9.16
CA ILE A 68 12.79 14.63 10.41
C ILE A 68 11.99 14.02 11.57
N LYS A 69 10.68 13.77 11.38
CA LYS A 69 9.82 13.15 12.41
C LYS A 69 10.35 11.78 12.86
N ARG A 70 10.93 11.00 11.94
CA ARG A 70 11.51 9.68 12.21
C ARG A 70 12.98 9.71 12.63
N ARG A 71 13.60 10.90 12.69
CA ARG A 71 15.04 11.08 12.98
C ARG A 71 15.94 10.26 12.05
N LEU A 72 15.57 10.17 10.77
CA LEU A 72 16.34 9.50 9.72
C LEU A 72 16.95 10.55 8.79
N SER A 73 18.12 10.25 8.22
CA SER A 73 18.62 11.06 7.11
C SER A 73 17.70 10.89 5.90
N LEU A 74 17.55 11.95 5.09
CA LEU A 74 16.68 11.93 3.93
C LEU A 74 17.05 10.79 2.94
N PRO A 75 18.34 10.53 2.63
CA PRO A 75 18.72 9.39 1.79
C PRO A 75 18.29 8.03 2.36
N ILE A 76 18.48 7.80 3.66
CA ILE A 76 18.06 6.54 4.31
C ILE A 76 16.54 6.38 4.25
N PHE A 77 15.80 7.47 4.49
CA PHE A 77 14.34 7.47 4.38
C PHE A 77 13.88 7.11 2.97
N HIS A 78 14.48 7.70 1.92
CA HIS A 78 14.16 7.35 0.54
C HIS A 78 14.48 5.90 0.20
N ILE A 79 15.67 5.41 0.54
CA ILE A 79 16.08 4.03 0.26
C ILE A 79 15.15 3.04 0.95
N GLY A 80 14.85 3.25 2.24
CA GLY A 80 13.94 2.39 3.00
C GLY A 80 12.55 2.34 2.35
N ASN A 81 12.05 3.49 1.92
CA ASN A 81 10.76 3.54 1.24
C ASN A 81 10.76 2.90 -0.16
N MET A 82 11.83 3.05 -0.94
CA MET A 82 11.98 2.34 -2.22
C MET A 82 11.89 0.83 -2.01
N ILE A 83 12.57 0.31 -0.99
CA ILE A 83 12.56 -1.12 -0.65
C ILE A 83 11.17 -1.56 -0.17
N VAL A 84 10.51 -0.78 0.68
CA VAL A 84 9.23 -1.19 1.30
C VAL A 84 8.02 -0.99 0.38
N HIS A 85 8.09 -0.07 -0.58
CA HIS A 85 6.92 0.33 -1.38
C HIS A 85 7.07 0.03 -2.87
N ASN A 86 8.27 0.10 -3.44
CA ASN A 86 8.47 -0.09 -4.87
C ASN A 86 8.88 -1.52 -5.22
N PHE A 87 9.71 -2.17 -4.40
CA PHE A 87 10.10 -3.57 -4.65
C PHE A 87 8.92 -4.55 -4.57
N PRO A 88 8.03 -4.50 -3.56
CA PRO A 88 6.83 -5.32 -3.54
C PRO A 88 5.95 -5.13 -4.77
N PHE A 89 5.77 -3.88 -5.20
CA PHE A 89 5.02 -3.55 -6.40
C PHE A 89 5.65 -4.16 -7.66
N LEU A 90 6.97 -4.03 -7.84
CA LEU A 90 7.68 -4.64 -8.96
C LEU A 90 7.54 -6.17 -8.93
N TYR A 91 7.70 -6.78 -7.76
CA TYR A 91 7.61 -8.22 -7.58
C TYR A 91 6.25 -8.76 -8.04
N VAL A 92 5.14 -8.19 -7.57
CA VAL A 92 3.81 -8.69 -7.93
C VAL A 92 3.46 -8.47 -9.41
N ASN A 93 4.12 -7.53 -10.09
CA ASN A 93 3.96 -7.32 -11.53
C ASN A 93 4.79 -8.30 -12.38
N ILE A 94 5.90 -8.82 -11.86
CA ILE A 94 6.67 -9.89 -12.50
C ILE A 94 6.02 -11.24 -12.24
N TYR A 95 5.62 -11.51 -11.00
CA TYR A 95 4.98 -12.74 -10.58
C TYR A 95 3.50 -12.47 -10.37
N ILE A 96 2.72 -12.40 -11.46
CA ILE A 96 1.29 -12.11 -11.35
C ILE A 96 0.52 -13.32 -10.78
N PRO A 97 -0.57 -13.11 -10.02
CA PRO A 97 -1.44 -14.20 -9.55
C PRO A 97 -2.20 -14.84 -10.72
N THR A 98 -2.81 -16.01 -10.48
CA THR A 98 -3.56 -16.74 -11.52
C THR A 98 -4.87 -16.08 -11.93
N SER A 99 -5.45 -15.22 -11.08
CA SER A 99 -6.65 -14.45 -11.40
C SER A 99 -6.71 -13.18 -10.58
N VAL A 100 -7.09 -12.05 -11.18
CA VAL A 100 -7.45 -10.82 -10.46
C VAL A 100 -8.79 -10.34 -10.99
N THR A 101 -9.69 -9.99 -10.08
CA THR A 101 -11.06 -9.59 -10.43
C THR A 101 -11.39 -8.31 -9.68
N LEU A 102 -12.47 -7.65 -10.08
CA LEU A 102 -12.96 -6.48 -9.37
C LEU A 102 -13.28 -6.79 -7.89
N TYR A 103 -13.70 -8.01 -7.58
CA TYR A 103 -13.96 -8.44 -6.21
C TYR A 103 -12.70 -8.39 -5.33
N HIS A 104 -11.56 -8.88 -5.83
CA HIS A 104 -10.27 -8.78 -5.11
C HIS A 104 -9.88 -7.32 -4.85
N SER A 105 -10.08 -6.44 -5.84
CA SER A 105 -9.89 -4.99 -5.67
C SER A 105 -10.83 -4.38 -4.64
N CYS A 106 -12.12 -4.74 -4.63
CA CYS A 106 -13.06 -4.28 -3.62
C CYS A 106 -12.65 -4.72 -2.21
N MET A 107 -12.20 -5.98 -2.05
CA MET A 107 -11.70 -6.49 -0.77
C MET A 107 -10.44 -5.77 -0.30
N ALA A 108 -9.50 -5.48 -1.21
CA ALA A 108 -8.33 -4.66 -0.90
C ALA A 108 -8.72 -3.24 -0.49
N CYS A 109 -9.70 -2.63 -1.17
CA CYS A 109 -10.20 -1.30 -0.84
C CYS A 109 -10.85 -1.25 0.55
N LEU A 110 -11.73 -2.20 0.85
CA LEU A 110 -12.38 -2.32 2.16
C LEU A 110 -11.35 -2.51 3.28
N THR A 111 -10.38 -3.37 3.06
CA THR A 111 -9.29 -3.61 4.02
C THR A 111 -8.50 -2.31 4.25
N ASN A 112 -8.29 -1.49 3.21
CA ASN A 112 -7.57 -0.23 3.33
C ASN A 112 -8.38 0.82 4.07
N LEU A 113 -9.68 0.91 3.81
CA LEU A 113 -10.57 1.82 4.54
C LEU A 113 -10.66 1.44 6.02
N ALA A 114 -10.83 0.14 6.33
CA ALA A 114 -10.83 -0.36 7.70
C ALA A 114 -9.51 -0.03 8.42
N TRP A 115 -8.40 -0.22 7.71
CA TRP A 115 -7.08 0.13 8.22
C TRP A 115 -6.89 1.63 8.46
N CYS A 116 -7.24 2.48 7.49
CA CYS A 116 -7.19 3.93 7.64
C CYS A 116 -8.06 4.39 8.81
N TYR A 117 -9.28 3.86 8.95
CA TYR A 117 -10.15 4.13 10.09
C TYR A 117 -9.44 3.77 11.40
N TRP A 118 -8.92 2.55 11.54
CA TRP A 118 -8.26 2.10 12.76
C TRP A 118 -7.00 2.91 13.08
N ALA A 119 -6.10 3.09 12.10
CA ALA A 119 -4.82 3.77 12.28
C ALA A 119 -4.95 5.27 12.56
N THR A 120 -6.08 5.88 12.18
CA THR A 120 -6.38 7.31 12.44
C THR A 120 -7.40 7.50 13.56
N TYR A 121 -7.63 6.49 14.39
CA TYR A 121 -8.56 6.55 15.54
C TYR A 121 -9.99 6.96 15.14
N GLY A 122 -10.44 6.46 13.99
CA GLY A 122 -11.78 6.69 13.44
C GLY A 122 -11.97 8.01 12.70
N THR A 123 -10.92 8.82 12.55
CA THR A 123 -11.04 10.17 11.98
C THR A 123 -10.78 10.26 10.48
N PHE A 124 -10.12 9.26 9.89
CA PHE A 124 -9.51 9.31 8.55
C PHE A 124 -8.51 10.45 8.34
N ASP A 125 -8.11 11.17 9.39
CA ASP A 125 -7.15 12.26 9.28
C ASP A 125 -5.74 11.68 9.28
N ILE A 126 -5.07 11.77 8.13
CA ILE A 126 -3.75 11.17 7.96
C ILE A 126 -2.70 11.83 8.85
N LYS A 127 -2.96 12.98 9.49
CA LYS A 127 -2.02 13.61 10.43
C LYS A 127 -1.63 12.68 11.58
N TYR A 128 -2.50 11.75 11.95
CA TYR A 128 -2.27 10.80 13.05
C TYR A 128 -1.27 9.70 12.68
N VAL A 129 -1.19 9.33 11.41
CA VAL A 129 -0.30 8.28 10.89
C VAL A 129 0.92 8.86 10.20
N TYR A 130 0.76 10.04 9.60
CA TYR A 130 1.69 10.67 8.69
C TYR A 130 2.14 12.06 9.20
N VAL A 131 2.56 12.95 8.31
CA VAL A 131 2.74 14.39 8.58
C VAL A 131 1.45 15.13 8.24
N SER A 132 1.22 16.27 8.90
CA SER A 132 0.09 17.14 8.55
C SER A 132 0.18 17.55 7.08
N ILE A 133 -0.95 17.43 6.37
CA ILE A 133 -1.15 17.90 5.00
C ILE A 133 -2.51 18.59 4.94
N GLU A 134 -2.65 19.60 4.09
CA GLU A 134 -3.92 20.30 3.83
C GLU A 134 -5.03 19.31 3.45
N LYS A 135 -6.26 19.51 3.95
CA LYS A 135 -7.38 18.58 3.75
C LYS A 135 -7.66 18.28 2.28
N GLU A 136 -7.58 19.28 1.41
CA GLU A 136 -7.78 19.09 -0.04
C GLU A 136 -6.76 18.09 -0.63
N LYS A 137 -5.49 18.20 -0.22
CA LYS A 137 -4.42 17.28 -0.61
C LYS A 137 -4.66 15.87 -0.05
N GLN A 138 -5.19 15.76 1.17
CA GLN A 138 -5.56 14.46 1.74
C GLN A 138 -6.65 13.78 0.90
N ILE A 139 -7.69 14.52 0.50
CA ILE A 139 -8.78 13.98 -0.33
C ILE A 139 -8.24 13.52 -1.70
N LYS A 140 -7.38 14.31 -2.33
CA LYS A 140 -6.71 13.92 -3.60
C LYS A 140 -5.94 12.60 -3.45
N LEU A 141 -5.23 12.42 -2.34
CA LEU A 141 -4.53 11.17 -2.05
C LEU A 141 -5.50 9.99 -1.87
N TYR A 142 -6.57 10.16 -1.10
CA TYR A 142 -7.57 9.10 -0.95
C TYR A 142 -8.21 8.69 -2.28
N LEU A 143 -8.55 9.67 -3.13
CA LEU A 143 -9.11 9.40 -4.46
C LEU A 143 -8.11 8.68 -5.36
N ALA A 144 -6.84 9.11 -5.37
CA ALA A 144 -5.78 8.44 -6.12
C ALA A 144 -5.60 6.98 -5.66
N ASN A 145 -5.66 6.75 -4.35
CA ASN A 145 -5.50 5.41 -3.75
C ASN A 145 -6.66 4.48 -4.08
N ILE A 146 -7.90 4.97 -4.00
CA ILE A 146 -9.08 4.17 -4.35
C ILE A 146 -9.06 3.86 -5.85
N SER A 147 -8.77 4.88 -6.67
CA SER A 147 -8.67 4.72 -8.12
C SER A 147 -7.61 3.71 -8.52
N SER A 148 -6.44 3.72 -7.86
CA SER A 148 -5.35 2.79 -8.18
C SER A 148 -5.68 1.34 -7.84
N ILE A 149 -6.39 1.09 -6.73
CA ILE A 149 -6.89 -0.26 -6.40
C ILE A 149 -7.87 -0.76 -7.45
N LEU A 150 -8.82 0.10 -7.84
CA LEU A 150 -9.86 -0.27 -8.80
C LEU A 150 -9.30 -0.47 -10.21
N TYR A 151 -8.15 0.15 -10.51
CA TYR A 151 -7.41 -0.05 -11.75
C TYR A 151 -6.62 -1.38 -11.79
N ALA A 152 -6.28 -1.97 -10.64
CA ALA A 152 -5.43 -3.17 -10.58
C ALA A 152 -5.90 -4.36 -11.45
N PRO A 153 -7.21 -4.69 -11.58
CA PRO A 153 -7.65 -5.80 -12.44
C PRO A 153 -7.41 -5.52 -13.93
N LEU A 154 -7.52 -4.26 -14.35
CA LEU A 154 -7.19 -3.87 -15.72
C LEU A 154 -5.70 -4.00 -15.98
N ALA A 155 -4.87 -3.54 -15.04
CA ALA A 155 -3.42 -3.71 -15.13
C ALA A 155 -3.00 -5.19 -15.16
N TYR A 156 -3.65 -6.02 -14.35
CA TYR A 156 -3.47 -7.48 -14.38
C TYR A 156 -3.74 -8.06 -15.77
N ASN A 157 -4.86 -7.71 -16.41
CA ASN A 157 -5.20 -8.21 -17.75
C ASN A 157 -4.14 -7.84 -18.80
N ILE A 158 -3.62 -6.61 -18.73
CA ILE A 158 -2.55 -6.15 -19.63
C ILE A 158 -1.26 -6.94 -19.37
N ASN A 159 -0.86 -7.08 -18.10
CA ASN A 159 0.35 -7.82 -17.74
C ASN A 159 0.25 -9.30 -18.13
N ASN A 160 -0.90 -9.93 -17.88
CA ASN A 160 -1.15 -11.32 -18.27
C ASN A 160 -1.07 -11.49 -19.79
N TYR A 161 -1.68 -10.58 -20.56
CA TYR A 161 -1.56 -10.57 -22.02
C TYR A 161 -0.09 -10.50 -22.45
N ILE A 162 0.68 -9.55 -21.91
CA ILE A 162 2.11 -9.40 -22.24
C ILE A 162 2.89 -10.68 -21.90
N GLN A 163 2.68 -11.27 -20.73
CA GLN A 163 3.37 -12.51 -20.34
C GLN A 163 3.05 -13.68 -21.28
N THR A 164 1.80 -13.81 -21.72
CA THR A 164 1.39 -14.86 -22.67
C THR A 164 1.94 -14.67 -24.10
N GLN A 165 2.42 -13.47 -24.45
CA GLN A 165 3.01 -13.18 -25.77
C GLN A 165 4.53 -13.36 -25.80
N ILE A 166 5.19 -13.34 -24.64
CA ILE A 166 6.65 -13.43 -24.52
C ILE A 166 7.12 -14.89 -24.35
N ILE A 167 6.22 -15.79 -23.93
CA ILE A 167 6.43 -17.24 -23.80
C ILE A 167 5.94 -17.94 -25.06
#